data_AF-K2RZY4-F1
#
_entry.id   AF-K2RZY4-F1
#
_cell.length_a   1.000
_cell.length_b   1.000
_cell.length_c   1.000
_cell.angle_alpha   90.00
_cell.angle_beta   90.00
_cell.angle_gamma   90.00
#
_symmetry.space_group_name_H-M   'P 1'
#
loop_
_entity.id
_entity.type
_entity.pdbx_description
1 polymer ?
#
loop_
_entity_poly.entity_id
_entity_poly.type
_entity_poly.pdbx_seq_one_letter_code
_entity_poly.pdbx_strand_id
1 'polypeptide(L)'
;NALRMSVWSDYYTDDYYAAILERDHLAHCIDSLRQSIMCHSDITPLVLQWDDKMQKSRHRANMPHTCRDFDKIRDWAMKRAIAQMKYEGNWMDPDLHVDGVKIQEP
;
A
#
# COMPACT_ATOMS: atom_id res chain seq x y z
N ASN A 1 2.72 8.34 -13.59
CA ASN A 1 3.34 7.68 -14.76
C ASN A 1 4.77 8.16 -14.98
N ALA A 2 5.02 9.48 -14.99
CA ALA A 2 6.35 10.06 -15.20
C ALA A 2 7.48 9.44 -14.35
N LEU A 3 7.29 9.26 -13.03
CA LEU A 3 8.30 8.62 -12.16
C LEU A 3 8.75 7.24 -12.66
N ARG A 4 7.80 6.38 -13.03
CA ARG A 4 8.10 5.07 -13.62
C ARG A 4 8.88 5.25 -14.92
N MET A 5 8.38 6.08 -15.82
CA MET A 5 9.00 6.26 -17.13
C MET A 5 10.44 6.81 -17.04
N SER A 6 10.70 7.72 -16.09
CA SER A 6 12.05 8.25 -15.84
C SER A 6 13.00 7.24 -15.17
N VAL A 7 12.51 6.25 -14.41
CA VAL A 7 13.34 5.15 -13.87
C VAL A 7 13.78 4.18 -14.98
N TRP A 8 12.92 3.92 -15.97
CA TRP A 8 13.17 2.99 -17.07
C TRP A 8 13.38 3.73 -18.41
N SER A 9 14.28 4.70 -18.42
CA SER A 9 14.55 5.54 -19.61
C SER A 9 15.06 4.73 -20.82
N ASP A 10 15.71 3.60 -20.57
CA ASP A 10 16.16 2.63 -21.57
C ASP A 10 15.00 1.94 -22.29
N TYR A 11 13.88 1.74 -21.59
CA TYR A 11 12.64 1.19 -22.16
C TYR A 11 11.74 2.30 -22.75
N TYR A 12 11.72 3.48 -22.14
CA TYR A 12 10.96 4.65 -22.58
C TYR A 12 11.89 5.66 -23.26
N THR A 13 12.22 5.40 -24.53
CA THR A 13 13.24 6.11 -25.32
C THR A 13 12.88 7.54 -25.76
N ASP A 14 11.99 8.22 -25.03
CA ASP A 14 11.52 9.56 -25.36
C ASP A 14 12.29 10.60 -24.53
N ASP A 15 13.07 11.44 -25.21
CA ASP A 15 14.03 12.40 -24.63
C ASP A 15 13.37 13.35 -23.61
N TYR A 16 12.06 13.57 -23.73
CA TYR A 16 11.28 14.36 -22.78
C TYR A 16 11.34 13.79 -21.36
N TYR A 17 11.25 12.46 -21.17
CA TYR A 17 11.26 11.83 -19.84
C TYR A 17 12.66 11.65 -19.26
N ALA A 18 13.68 11.57 -20.12
CA ALA A 18 15.08 11.63 -19.73
C ALA A 18 15.46 13.04 -19.20
N ALA A 19 14.81 14.09 -19.72
CA ALA A 19 15.05 15.48 -19.30
C ALA A 19 14.27 15.91 -18.04
N ILE A 20 13.08 15.34 -17.77
CA ILE A 20 12.22 15.76 -16.64
C ILE A 20 12.85 15.47 -15.27
N LEU A 21 13.62 14.38 -15.13
CA LEU A 21 14.26 14.01 -13.87
C LEU A 21 15.65 13.45 -14.14
N GLU A 22 16.66 14.32 -14.14
CA GLU A 22 18.06 13.89 -14.04
C GLU A 22 18.21 12.90 -12.86
N ARG A 23 19.10 11.90 -12.97
CA ARG A 23 19.17 10.77 -12.01
C ARG A 23 19.23 11.21 -10.54
N ASP A 24 19.95 12.29 -10.24
CA ASP A 24 20.06 12.83 -8.89
C ASP A 24 18.77 13.50 -8.40
N HIS A 25 18.03 14.15 -9.31
CA HIS A 25 16.71 14.67 -9.00
C HIS A 25 15.74 13.51 -8.69
N LEU A 26 15.73 12.50 -9.56
CA LEU A 26 14.88 11.33 -9.39
C LEU A 26 15.18 10.61 -8.06
N ALA A 27 16.46 10.44 -7.72
CA ALA A 27 16.89 9.73 -6.52
C ALA A 27 16.39 10.40 -5.24
N HIS A 28 16.56 11.71 -5.07
CA HIS A 28 16.07 12.38 -3.87
C HIS A 28 14.54 12.45 -3.83
N CYS A 29 13.86 12.53 -4.97
CA CYS A 29 12.40 12.50 -5.04
C CYS A 29 11.86 11.14 -4.54
N ILE A 30 12.44 10.04 -5.02
CA ILE A 30 12.11 8.69 -4.55
C ILE A 30 12.42 8.55 -3.06
N ASP A 31 13.57 9.07 -2.59
CA ASP A 31 13.92 9.03 -1.18
C ASP A 31 12.95 9.86 -0.31
N SER A 32 12.51 11.03 -0.79
CA SER A 32 11.52 11.85 -0.09
C SER A 32 10.17 11.14 0.02
N LEU A 33 9.74 10.45 -1.05
CA LEU A 33 8.53 9.62 -1.02
C LEU A 33 8.68 8.45 -0.03
N ARG A 34 9.83 7.76 -0.05
CA ARG A 34 10.16 6.69 0.89
C ARG A 34 10.08 7.18 2.34
N GLN A 35 10.75 8.30 2.66
CA GLN A 35 10.72 8.90 3.99
C GLN A 35 9.30 9.31 4.40
N SER A 36 8.52 9.91 3.50
CA SER A 36 7.13 10.27 3.78
C SER A 36 6.27 9.04 4.11
N ILE A 37 6.39 7.96 3.33
CA ILE A 37 5.67 6.70 3.60
C ILE A 37 6.11 6.09 4.94
N MET A 38 7.40 6.14 5.26
CA MET A 38 7.91 5.64 6.54
C MET A 38 7.40 6.45 7.73
N CYS A 39 7.33 7.77 7.61
CA CYS A 39 6.85 8.66 8.68
C CYS A 39 5.34 8.57 8.89
N HIS A 40 4.58 8.31 7.81
CA HIS A 40 3.11 8.32 7.82
C HIS A 40 2.51 6.93 7.59
N SER A 41 3.26 5.86 7.88
CA SER A 41 2.78 4.50 7.67
C SER A 41 1.53 4.24 8.51
N ASP A 42 0.43 3.96 7.83
CA ASP A 42 -0.89 3.79 8.43
C ASP A 42 -1.40 2.35 8.25
N ILE A 43 -1.85 1.76 9.35
CA ILE A 43 -2.45 0.42 9.40
C ILE A 43 -3.91 0.46 9.84
N THR A 44 -4.52 1.65 9.85
CA THR A 44 -5.91 1.85 10.28
C THR A 44 -6.84 1.10 9.32
N PRO A 45 -7.66 0.16 9.83
CA PRO A 45 -8.59 -0.58 8.99
C PRO A 45 -9.61 0.36 8.34
N LEU A 46 -9.73 0.29 7.02
CA LEU A 46 -10.78 0.99 6.30
C LEU A 46 -12.09 0.20 6.43
N VAL A 47 -13.00 0.68 7.26
CA VAL A 47 -14.26 -0.02 7.53
C VAL A 47 -15.32 0.32 6.48
N LEU A 48 -16.14 -0.67 6.16
CA LEU A 48 -17.39 -0.48 5.44
C LEU A 48 -18.51 -0.22 6.44
N GLN A 49 -19.26 0.86 6.23
CA GLN A 49 -20.47 1.16 6.99
C GLN A 49 -21.66 1.28 6.06
N TRP A 50 -22.83 0.82 6.49
CA TRP A 50 -24.08 1.04 5.78
C TRP A 50 -24.40 2.54 5.67
N ASP A 51 -24.84 2.96 4.49
CA ASP A 51 -25.27 4.34 4.22
C ASP A 51 -26.76 4.32 3.85
N ASP A 52 -27.62 4.76 4.76
CA ASP A 52 -29.08 4.72 4.57
C ASP A 52 -29.57 5.58 3.40
N LYS A 53 -28.84 6.64 3.05
CA LYS A 53 -29.24 7.49 1.91
C LYS A 53 -28.94 6.81 0.59
N MET A 54 -27.82 6.08 0.52
CA MET A 54 -27.39 5.40 -0.69
C MET A 54 -27.83 3.93 -0.78
N GLN A 55 -28.41 3.38 0.29
CA GLN A 55 -28.83 1.98 0.42
C GLN A 55 -27.70 1.00 0.03
N LYS A 56 -26.47 1.30 0.47
CA LYS A 56 -25.29 0.48 0.20
C LYS A 56 -24.20 0.66 1.24
N SER A 57 -23.31 -0.32 1.36
CA SER A 57 -22.09 -0.21 2.16
C SER A 57 -21.08 0.75 1.52
N ARG A 58 -20.48 1.63 2.33
CA ARG A 58 -19.49 2.61 1.89
C ARG A 58 -18.29 2.63 2.83
N HIS A 59 -17.11 2.83 2.26
CA HIS A 59 -15.90 3.07 3.04
C HIS A 59 -16.06 4.33 3.90
N ARG A 60 -15.74 4.21 5.18
CA ARG A 60 -15.61 5.34 6.11
C ARG A 60 -14.13 5.56 6.39
N ALA A 61 -13.62 6.70 5.94
CA ALA A 61 -12.21 7.06 6.04
C ALA A 61 -11.92 8.05 7.19
N ASN A 62 -12.87 8.29 8.09
CA ASN A 62 -12.72 9.17 9.25
C ASN A 62 -12.29 8.43 10.52
N MET A 63 -11.57 7.32 10.35
CA MET A 63 -11.10 6.51 11.47
C MET A 63 -9.94 7.24 12.17
N PRO A 64 -9.83 7.17 13.50
CA PRO A 64 -8.71 7.76 14.21
C PRO A 64 -7.41 7.07 13.79
N HIS A 65 -6.49 7.85 13.24
CA HIS A 65 -5.16 7.38 12.89
C HIS A 65 -4.22 7.47 14.10
N THR A 66 -3.11 6.74 14.06
CA THR A 66 -2.09 6.86 15.10
C THR A 66 -0.72 6.63 14.51
N CYS A 67 0.29 7.34 15.02
CA CYS A 67 1.68 7.13 14.63
C CYS A 67 2.12 5.69 15.00
N ARG A 68 2.95 5.09 14.13
CA ARG A 68 3.44 3.72 14.28
C ARG A 68 4.93 3.66 13.98
N ASP A 69 5.55 2.63 14.53
CA ASP A 69 6.92 2.26 14.22
C ASP A 69 6.95 1.53 12.88
N PHE A 70 7.55 2.17 11.87
CA PHE A 70 7.62 1.64 10.51
C PHE A 70 8.35 0.28 10.45
N ASP A 71 9.40 0.10 11.25
CA ASP A 71 10.19 -1.13 11.21
C ASP A 71 9.35 -2.32 11.68
N LYS A 72 8.51 -2.14 12.70
CA LYS A 72 7.57 -3.19 13.14
C LYS A 72 6.54 -3.55 12.08
N ILE A 73 6.03 -2.55 11.35
CA ILE A 73 5.09 -2.78 10.23
C ILE A 73 5.79 -3.57 9.12
N ARG A 74 6.99 -3.15 8.72
CA ARG A 74 7.79 -3.82 7.69
C ARG A 74 8.10 -5.26 8.10
N ASP A 75 8.58 -5.48 9.32
CA ASP A 75 8.98 -6.80 9.80
C ASP A 75 7.78 -7.76 9.90
N TRP A 76 6.60 -7.26 10.29
CA TRP A 76 5.36 -8.02 10.25
C TRP A 76 4.97 -8.40 8.81
N ALA A 77 5.02 -7.44 7.88
CA ALA A 77 4.63 -7.63 6.49
C ALA A 77 5.59 -8.58 5.75
N MET A 78 6.90 -8.45 5.96
CA MET A 78 7.92 -9.32 5.33
C MET A 78 7.75 -10.79 5.73
N LYS A 79 7.36 -11.07 6.99
CA LYS A 79 7.06 -12.43 7.46
C LYS A 79 5.80 -13.03 6.85
N ARG A 80 4.95 -12.21 6.23
CA ARG A 80 3.65 -12.57 5.63
C ARG A 80 3.58 -12.21 4.15
N ALA A 81 4.73 -11.93 3.53
CA ALA A 81 4.76 -11.46 2.15
C ALA A 81 4.24 -12.58 1.23
N ILE A 82 3.35 -12.20 0.31
CA ILE A 82 2.72 -13.07 -0.68
C ILE A 82 3.75 -13.81 -1.56
N ALA A 83 5.04 -13.43 -1.55
CA ALA A 83 6.11 -14.22 -2.15
C ALA A 83 6.26 -15.64 -1.56
N GLN A 84 5.66 -15.93 -0.40
CA GLN A 84 5.56 -17.29 0.17
C GLN A 84 4.28 -18.04 -0.26
N MET A 85 3.39 -17.38 -1.01
CA MET A 85 2.11 -17.91 -1.45
C MET A 85 2.33 -18.78 -2.70
N LYS A 86 2.16 -20.11 -2.55
CA LYS A 86 2.15 -21.02 -3.70
C LYS A 86 0.86 -20.81 -4.50
N TYR A 87 1.01 -20.47 -5.77
CA TYR A 87 -0.12 -20.20 -6.65
C TYR A 87 -0.80 -21.52 -7.06
N GLU A 88 -1.71 -22.02 -6.23
CA GLU A 88 -2.53 -23.22 -6.51
C GLU A 88 -3.97 -22.87 -6.93
N GLY A 89 -4.15 -21.76 -7.64
CA GLY A 89 -5.42 -21.41 -8.30
C GLY A 89 -6.48 -20.70 -7.44
N ASN A 90 -6.23 -20.50 -6.14
CA ASN A 90 -7.10 -19.73 -5.26
C ASN A 90 -6.41 -18.43 -4.82
N TRP A 91 -7.11 -17.29 -4.93
CA TRP A 91 -6.62 -15.95 -4.55
C TRP A 91 -6.55 -15.71 -3.04
N MET A 92 -6.79 -16.74 -2.23
CA MET A 92 -6.78 -16.68 -0.78
C MET A 92 -5.69 -17.62 -0.26
N ASP A 93 -4.89 -17.10 0.67
CA ASP A 93 -3.89 -17.89 1.39
C ASP A 93 -4.65 -18.90 2.26
N PRO A 94 -4.52 -20.21 2.02
CA PRO A 94 -5.24 -21.22 2.78
C PRO A 94 -4.85 -21.26 4.27
N ASP A 95 -3.70 -20.69 4.63
CA ASP A 95 -3.18 -20.65 6.00
C ASP A 95 -3.47 -19.31 6.69
N LEU A 96 -4.14 -18.36 6.02
CA LEU A 96 -4.51 -17.07 6.62
C LEU A 96 -5.63 -17.26 7.66
N HIS A 97 -5.22 -17.52 8.89
CA HIS A 97 -6.09 -17.49 10.06
C HIS A 97 -6.17 -16.05 10.56
N VAL A 98 -7.30 -15.39 10.31
CA VAL A 98 -7.57 -14.06 10.88
C VAL A 98 -8.16 -14.27 12.27
N ASP A 99 -7.31 -14.21 13.30
CA ASP A 99 -7.76 -14.17 14.69
C ASP A 99 -8.41 -12.80 14.96
N GLY A 100 -9.72 -12.71 14.72
CA GLY A 100 -10.52 -11.52 14.90
C GLY A 100 -11.73 -11.78 15.79
N VAL A 101 -12.14 -10.76 16.54
CA VAL A 101 -13.45 -10.73 17.21
C VAL A 101 -14.51 -10.88 16.13
N LYS A 102 -15.47 -11.80 16.32
CA LYS A 102 -16.66 -11.89 15.45
C LYS A 102 -17.34 -10.52 15.47
N ILE A 103 -17.29 -9.79 14.36
CA ILE A 103 -17.83 -8.42 14.26
C ILE A 103 -19.36 -8.42 14.24
N GLN A 104 -19.99 -9.59 14.19
CA GLN A 104 -21.45 -9.73 14.22
C GLN A 104 -21.83 -10.95 15.08
N GLU A 105 -22.51 -10.68 16.19
CA GLU A 105 -23.43 -11.63 16.83
C GLU A 105 -24.83 -11.48 16.21
N PRO A 106 -25.69 -12.54 16.26
CA PRO A 106 -26.77 -12.77 15.31
C PRO A 106 -27.91 -11.73 15.29
#